data_AF-A0A662CJ35-F1
#
_entry.id   AF-A0A662CJ35-F1
#
_cell.length_a   1.000
_cell.length_b   1.000
_cell.length_c   1.000
_cell.angle_alpha   90.00
_cell.angle_beta   90.00
_cell.angle_gamma   90.00
#
_symmetry.space_group_name_H-M   'P 1'
#
loop_
_entity.id
_entity.type
_entity.pdbx_description
1 polymer ?
#
loop_
_entity_poly.entity_id
_entity_poly.type
_entity_poly.pdbx_seq_one_letter_code
_entity_poly.pdbx_strand_id
1 'polypeptide(L)'
;GTLGSGNHFLEVQMIEQVFNERLASAMGLEQGQITVMIHSGSRGFGHQVCTDFLKVMERALQKYQIQVPDRQLACAPYKSQEGQDYLAAMACAANYAWANRQCLAHWTRQAFSKIFGKSPQALGMSQVYDVAHNIVKIEEHTVDGEKFRLAVHRKGATRAFPPGHPELPAHYREIGQPVIIPGDMGRASYVLAGTQQAMEETFGSTCHGAGRLLSRQAAKRALRGKSIQEEIDKYGIYARASSKATLVEEMPTAYKDIDDVVEVVHKAGIAKLVVKLRPLGVIKG
;
A
#
# COMPACT_ATOMS: atom_id res chain seq x y z
N GLY A 1 15.40 4.65 6.99
CA GLY A 1 14.40 4.08 7.91
C GLY A 1 13.43 5.12 8.45
N THR A 2 12.99 6.14 7.71
CA THR A 2 12.03 7.12 8.26
C THR A 2 10.64 6.91 7.65
N LEU A 3 9.58 7.25 8.39
CA LEU A 3 8.20 7.21 7.87
C LEU A 3 7.99 8.29 6.81
N GLY A 4 8.31 9.53 7.23
CA GLY A 4 8.04 10.80 6.58
C GLY A 4 6.55 11.12 6.37
N SER A 5 6.27 12.04 5.46
CA SER A 5 4.99 12.76 5.43
C SER A 5 3.92 12.17 4.51
N GLY A 6 2.71 12.76 4.57
CA GLY A 6 1.55 12.39 3.77
C GLY A 6 0.74 11.27 4.41
N ASN A 7 0.24 10.36 3.57
CA ASN A 7 -0.50 9.18 4.04
C ASN A 7 0.40 8.11 4.68
N HIS A 8 1.70 8.35 4.83
CA HIS A 8 2.59 7.43 5.53
C HIS A 8 2.31 7.40 7.04
N PHE A 9 2.43 6.20 7.62
CA PHE A 9 2.22 5.96 9.05
C PHE A 9 2.85 4.65 9.51
N LEU A 10 3.00 4.52 10.83
CA LEU A 10 3.05 3.25 11.53
C LEU A 10 1.82 3.17 12.42
N GLU A 11 1.07 2.08 12.34
CA GLU A 11 -0.18 1.93 13.07
C GLU A 11 -0.20 0.62 13.84
N VAL A 12 -0.52 0.70 15.13
CA VAL A 12 -0.83 -0.46 15.98
C VAL A 12 -2.32 -0.70 15.85
N GLN A 13 -2.69 -1.91 15.45
CA GLN A 13 -4.06 -2.29 15.13
C GLN A 13 -4.45 -3.55 15.89
N MET A 14 -5.74 -3.77 16.03
CA MET A 14 -6.31 -5.02 16.50
C MET A 14 -7.13 -5.64 15.37
N ILE A 15 -6.99 -6.95 15.18
CA ILE A 15 -7.89 -7.69 14.29
C ILE A 15 -9.27 -7.71 14.92
N GLU A 16 -10.18 -6.94 14.34
CA GLU A 16 -11.53 -6.76 14.88
C GLU A 16 -12.44 -7.89 14.43
N GLN A 17 -12.31 -8.32 13.18
CA GLN A 17 -13.18 -9.33 12.58
C GLN A 17 -12.40 -10.22 11.61
N VAL A 18 -12.69 -11.52 11.67
CA VAL A 18 -12.21 -12.53 10.72
C VAL A 18 -13.39 -12.93 9.82
N PHE A 19 -13.20 -12.81 8.51
CA PHE A 19 -14.19 -13.22 7.49
C PHE A 19 -13.87 -14.58 6.88
N ASN A 20 -12.61 -14.99 6.92
CA ASN A 20 -12.17 -16.27 6.40
C ASN A 20 -11.12 -16.92 7.31
N GLU A 21 -11.58 -17.81 8.19
CA GLU A 21 -10.74 -18.50 9.17
C GLU A 21 -9.58 -19.28 8.53
N ARG A 22 -9.83 -19.98 7.42
CA ARG A 22 -8.77 -20.74 6.73
C ARG A 22 -7.65 -19.83 6.23
N LEU A 23 -8.00 -18.73 5.56
CA LEU A 23 -7.03 -17.79 5.03
C LEU A 23 -6.33 -17.02 6.15
N ALA A 24 -7.06 -16.58 7.17
CA ALA A 24 -6.52 -15.86 8.31
C ALA A 24 -5.51 -16.73 9.09
N SER A 25 -5.89 -17.96 9.43
CA SER A 25 -5.01 -18.92 10.12
C SER A 25 -3.73 -19.20 9.31
N ALA A 26 -3.83 -19.39 7.99
CA ALA A 26 -2.67 -19.57 7.13
C ALA A 26 -1.74 -18.33 7.05
N MET A 27 -2.28 -17.14 7.32
CA MET A 27 -1.52 -15.88 7.45
C MET A 27 -1.03 -15.60 8.88
N GLY A 28 -1.33 -16.47 9.85
CA GLY A 28 -1.01 -16.26 11.27
C GLY A 28 -1.85 -15.14 11.91
N LEU A 29 -3.08 -14.94 11.41
CA LEU A 29 -4.00 -13.89 11.81
C LEU A 29 -5.18 -14.48 12.60
N GLU A 30 -5.49 -13.90 13.76
CA GLU A 30 -6.59 -14.33 14.63
C GLU A 30 -7.37 -13.14 15.21
N GLN A 31 -8.65 -13.32 15.50
CA GLN A 31 -9.46 -12.24 16.08
C GLN A 31 -8.91 -11.79 17.43
N GLY A 32 -8.83 -10.48 17.64
CA GLY A 32 -8.27 -9.85 18.84
C GLY A 32 -6.74 -9.70 18.83
N GLN A 33 -6.03 -10.25 17.84
CA GLN A 33 -4.59 -10.13 17.73
C GLN A 33 -4.15 -8.69 17.50
N ILE A 34 -3.04 -8.28 18.14
CA ILE A 34 -2.41 -6.99 17.89
C ILE A 34 -1.43 -7.11 16.72
N THR A 35 -1.58 -6.27 15.71
CA THR A 35 -0.70 -6.19 14.55
C THR A 35 -0.08 -4.80 14.44
N VAL A 36 0.96 -4.68 13.61
CA VAL A 36 1.55 -3.39 13.26
C VAL A 36 1.64 -3.27 11.75
N MET A 37 1.05 -2.20 11.21
CA MET A 37 1.13 -1.84 9.80
C MET A 37 2.13 -0.70 9.59
N ILE A 38 3.02 -0.87 8.61
CA ILE A 38 3.99 0.17 8.22
C ILE A 38 3.68 0.59 6.79
N HIS A 39 3.15 1.80 6.63
CA HIS A 39 2.91 2.40 5.32
C HIS A 39 3.97 3.47 5.05
N SER A 40 4.98 3.11 4.26
CA SER A 40 6.05 4.02 3.82
C SER A 40 6.62 3.63 2.46
N GLY A 41 7.28 4.57 1.80
CA GLY A 41 7.81 4.41 0.45
C GLY A 41 9.29 4.78 0.33
N SER A 42 9.70 5.13 -0.89
CA SER A 42 11.07 5.45 -1.31
C SER A 42 11.57 6.82 -0.83
N ARG A 43 10.82 7.49 0.06
CA ARG A 43 11.09 8.85 0.55
C ARG A 43 11.31 9.82 -0.63
N GLY A 44 12.17 10.84 -0.44
CA GLY A 44 12.49 11.81 -1.48
C GLY A 44 13.21 11.19 -2.69
N PHE A 45 13.89 10.05 -2.52
CA PHE A 45 14.68 9.43 -3.58
C PHE A 45 13.82 9.03 -4.79
N GLY A 46 12.77 8.22 -4.58
CA GLY A 46 11.88 7.84 -5.68
C GLY A 46 11.07 9.00 -6.26
N HIS A 47 10.75 10.02 -5.47
CA HIS A 47 10.14 11.25 -5.98
C HIS A 47 11.07 11.96 -6.97
N GLN A 48 12.35 12.06 -6.62
CA GLN A 48 13.35 12.68 -7.48
C GLN A 48 13.59 11.86 -8.76
N VAL A 49 13.72 10.53 -8.64
CA VAL A 49 13.79 9.62 -9.81
C VAL A 49 12.60 9.86 -10.75
N CYS A 50 11.37 9.93 -10.22
CA CYS A 50 10.19 10.22 -11.04
C CYS A 50 10.30 11.60 -11.71
N THR A 51 10.68 12.63 -10.96
CA THR A 51 10.83 14.01 -11.46
C THR A 51 11.85 14.11 -12.60
N ASP A 52 12.98 13.41 -12.46
CA ASP A 52 14.05 13.42 -13.44
C ASP A 52 13.62 12.69 -14.72
N PHE A 53 13.00 11.51 -14.58
CA PHE A 53 12.56 10.74 -15.74
C PHE A 53 11.34 11.34 -16.44
N LEU A 54 10.47 12.10 -15.78
CA LEU A 54 9.40 12.83 -16.46
C LEU A 54 9.97 13.77 -17.54
N LYS A 55 11.07 14.47 -17.25
CA LYS A 55 11.74 15.34 -18.24
C LYS A 55 12.35 14.53 -19.40
N VAL A 56 12.83 13.31 -19.12
CA VAL A 56 13.35 12.39 -20.14
C VAL A 56 12.20 11.90 -21.03
N MET A 57 11.09 11.47 -20.44
CA MET A 57 9.91 10.97 -21.16
C MET A 57 9.26 12.06 -22.02
N GLU A 58 9.21 13.30 -21.55
CA GLU A 58 8.72 14.44 -22.35
C GLU A 58 9.52 14.64 -23.64
N ARG A 59 10.86 14.47 -23.59
CA ARG A 59 11.71 14.52 -24.79
C ARG A 59 11.53 13.28 -25.66
N ALA A 60 11.30 12.12 -25.04
CA ALA A 60 11.06 10.86 -25.73
C ALA A 60 9.78 10.90 -26.58
N LEU A 61 8.73 11.63 -26.16
CA LEU A 61 7.53 11.84 -26.97
C LEU A 61 7.86 12.38 -28.37
N GLN A 62 8.72 13.41 -28.46
CA GLN A 62 9.16 13.98 -29.73
C GLN A 62 10.04 13.01 -30.52
N LYS A 63 11.03 12.41 -29.85
CA LYS A 63 11.97 11.46 -30.47
C LYS A 63 11.26 10.26 -31.12
N TYR A 64 10.25 9.72 -30.46
CA TYR A 64 9.51 8.54 -30.91
C TYR A 64 8.18 8.88 -31.59
N GLN A 65 7.89 10.16 -31.82
CA GLN A 65 6.66 10.65 -32.43
C GLN A 65 5.38 10.12 -31.75
N ILE A 66 5.43 9.97 -30.41
CA ILE A 66 4.31 9.49 -29.61
C ILE A 66 3.39 10.68 -29.30
N GLN A 67 2.13 10.56 -29.69
CA GLN A 67 1.09 11.52 -29.32
C GLN A 67 0.37 11.04 -28.06
N VAL A 68 0.19 11.96 -27.11
CA VAL A 68 -0.54 11.71 -25.86
C VAL A 68 -1.62 12.77 -25.70
N PRO A 69 -2.79 12.42 -25.13
CA PRO A 69 -3.88 13.36 -24.93
C PRO A 69 -3.59 14.40 -23.84
N ASP A 70 -2.65 14.12 -22.94
CA ASP A 70 -2.18 15.02 -21.89
C ASP A 70 -0.67 14.88 -21.72
N ARG A 71 0.04 15.99 -21.52
CA ARG A 71 1.49 16.01 -21.28
C ARG A 71 1.91 15.20 -20.05
N GLN A 72 1.03 15.10 -19.04
CA GLN A 72 1.24 14.29 -17.84
C GLN A 72 1.28 12.77 -18.12
N LEU A 73 0.92 12.34 -19.33
CA LEU A 73 1.04 10.96 -19.80
C LEU A 73 2.33 10.72 -20.59
N ALA A 74 3.35 11.57 -20.44
CA ALA A 74 4.65 11.40 -21.07
C ALA A 74 5.22 10.00 -20.83
N CYS A 75 5.66 9.36 -21.91
CA CYS A 75 6.13 7.97 -21.91
C CYS A 75 7.20 7.73 -22.98
N ALA A 76 7.81 6.55 -22.92
CA ALA A 76 8.75 6.06 -23.94
C ALA A 76 8.46 4.58 -24.23
N PRO A 77 8.86 4.05 -25.41
CA PRO A 77 8.74 2.64 -25.71
C PRO A 77 9.49 1.79 -24.67
N TYR A 78 8.89 0.67 -24.23
CA TYR A 78 9.48 -0.20 -23.21
C TYR A 78 10.92 -0.62 -23.52
N LYS A 79 11.22 -0.94 -24.79
CA LYS A 79 12.57 -1.38 -25.23
C LYS A 79 13.53 -0.23 -25.53
N SER A 80 13.13 1.03 -25.36
CA SER A 80 14.02 2.16 -25.59
C SER A 80 15.02 2.31 -24.44
N GLN A 81 16.10 3.05 -24.69
CA GLN A 81 17.09 3.37 -23.66
C GLN A 81 16.43 4.10 -22.48
N GLU A 82 15.60 5.11 -22.76
CA GLU A 82 14.86 5.88 -21.76
C GLU A 82 13.92 5.00 -20.92
N GLY A 83 13.21 4.06 -21.56
CA GLY A 83 12.33 3.11 -20.89
C GLY A 83 13.09 2.15 -19.97
N GLN A 84 14.20 1.58 -20.45
CA GLN A 84 15.03 0.66 -19.65
C GLN A 84 15.75 1.38 -18.50
N ASP A 85 16.28 2.58 -18.74
CA ASP A 85 16.92 3.41 -17.71
C ASP A 85 15.92 3.78 -16.61
N TYR A 86 14.69 4.14 -16.98
CA TYR A 86 13.64 4.42 -16.00
C TYR A 86 13.31 3.20 -15.16
N LEU A 87 13.15 2.03 -15.78
CA LEU A 87 12.83 0.80 -15.06
C LEU A 87 13.95 0.41 -14.09
N ALA A 88 15.21 0.57 -14.48
CA ALA A 88 16.35 0.35 -13.59
C ALA A 88 16.36 1.34 -12.42
N ALA A 89 16.16 2.64 -12.68
CA ALA A 89 16.11 3.67 -11.63
C ALA A 89 14.92 3.49 -10.69
N MET A 90 13.75 3.12 -11.23
CA MET A 90 12.56 2.78 -10.45
C MET A 90 12.80 1.53 -9.59
N ALA A 91 13.49 0.51 -10.10
CA ALA A 91 13.88 -0.65 -9.31
C ALA A 91 14.81 -0.26 -8.14
N CYS A 92 15.76 0.65 -8.35
CA CYS A 92 16.57 1.22 -7.26
C CYS A 92 15.69 1.94 -6.22
N ALA A 93 14.68 2.72 -6.66
CA ALA A 93 13.76 3.39 -5.75
C ALA A 93 12.88 2.40 -4.96
N ALA A 94 12.45 1.31 -5.59
CA ALA A 94 11.72 0.23 -4.93
C ALA A 94 12.60 -0.49 -3.89
N ASN A 95 13.86 -0.81 -4.22
CA ASN A 95 14.85 -1.38 -3.29
C ASN A 95 15.09 -0.47 -2.08
N TYR A 96 15.22 0.84 -2.31
CA TYR A 96 15.30 1.81 -1.23
C TYR A 96 14.05 1.78 -0.34
N ALA A 97 12.86 1.70 -0.92
CA ALA A 97 11.61 1.63 -0.17
C ALA A 97 11.51 0.37 0.71
N TRP A 98 11.88 -0.80 0.16
CA TRP A 98 11.93 -2.05 0.93
C TRP A 98 12.97 -1.98 2.05
N ALA A 99 14.18 -1.48 1.78
CA ALA A 99 15.19 -1.26 2.81
C ALA A 99 14.68 -0.30 3.91
N ASN A 100 13.97 0.76 3.52
CA ASN A 100 13.36 1.70 4.46
C ASN A 100 12.34 1.01 5.39
N ARG A 101 11.43 0.20 4.83
CA ARG A 101 10.44 -0.56 5.61
C ARG A 101 11.09 -1.63 6.49
N GLN A 102 12.16 -2.27 6.02
CA GLN A 102 12.92 -3.24 6.83
C GLN A 102 13.55 -2.58 8.07
N CYS A 103 14.14 -1.38 7.92
CA CYS A 103 14.64 -0.62 9.08
C CYS A 103 13.51 -0.25 10.06
N LEU A 104 12.37 0.24 9.53
CA LEU A 104 11.21 0.59 10.36
C LEU A 104 10.67 -0.64 11.11
N ALA A 105 10.59 -1.79 10.45
CA ALA A 105 10.16 -3.05 11.09
C ALA A 105 11.13 -3.49 12.20
N HIS A 106 12.44 -3.32 11.99
CA HIS A 106 13.43 -3.59 13.04
C HIS A 106 13.24 -2.69 14.27
N TRP A 107 13.10 -1.37 14.08
CA TRP A 107 12.90 -0.44 15.19
C TRP A 107 11.55 -0.62 15.88
N THR A 108 10.52 -1.01 15.14
CA THR A 108 9.22 -1.41 15.69
C THR A 108 9.39 -2.58 16.66
N ARG A 109 10.07 -3.64 16.24
CA ARG A 109 10.37 -4.81 17.09
C ARG A 109 11.16 -4.42 18.34
N GLN A 110 12.15 -3.53 18.21
CA GLN A 110 12.90 -3.02 19.35
C GLN A 110 12.03 -2.22 20.33
N ALA A 111 11.15 -1.36 19.83
CA ALA A 111 10.23 -0.59 20.65
C ALA A 111 9.29 -1.50 21.46
N PHE A 112 8.66 -2.49 20.79
CA PHE A 112 7.82 -3.48 21.47
C PHE A 112 8.61 -4.30 22.51
N SER A 113 9.82 -4.75 22.15
CA SER A 113 10.66 -5.53 23.08
C SER A 113 11.02 -4.74 24.33
N LYS A 114 11.33 -3.46 24.18
CA LYS A 114 11.65 -2.55 25.29
C LYS A 114 10.45 -2.36 26.22
N ILE A 115 9.25 -2.20 25.67
CA ILE A 115 8.03 -1.94 26.47
C ILE A 115 7.54 -3.20 27.18
N PHE A 116 7.55 -4.35 26.50
CA PHE A 116 6.97 -5.59 27.03
C PHE A 116 7.99 -6.53 27.70
N GLY A 117 9.29 -6.19 27.68
CA GLY A 117 10.35 -6.99 28.30
C GLY A 117 10.52 -8.38 27.69
N LYS A 118 10.09 -8.58 26.43
CA LYS A 118 10.13 -9.86 25.70
C LYS A 118 10.88 -9.69 24.38
N SER A 119 11.51 -10.76 23.89
CA SER A 119 12.13 -10.73 22.56
C SER A 119 11.06 -10.62 21.45
N PRO A 120 11.40 -10.15 20.24
CA PRO A 120 10.46 -10.11 19.12
C PRO A 120 9.88 -11.48 18.78
N GLN A 121 10.67 -12.56 18.96
CA GLN A 121 10.24 -13.94 18.76
C GLN A 121 9.20 -14.36 19.81
N ALA A 122 9.43 -14.05 21.09
CA ALA A 122 8.47 -14.35 22.16
C ALA A 122 7.17 -13.53 22.05
N LEU A 123 7.23 -12.38 21.34
CA LEU A 123 6.06 -11.57 20.98
C LEU A 123 5.41 -12.00 19.66
N GLY A 124 5.94 -13.00 18.96
CA GLY A 124 5.39 -13.48 17.69
C GLY A 124 5.48 -12.46 16.54
N MET A 125 6.42 -11.50 16.58
CA MET A 125 6.50 -10.39 15.61
C MET A 125 7.10 -10.79 14.25
N SER A 126 6.49 -11.79 13.63
CA SER A 126 6.77 -12.22 12.25
C SER A 126 6.13 -11.28 11.23
N GLN A 127 6.69 -11.21 10.02
CA GLN A 127 6.14 -10.40 8.95
C GLN A 127 5.11 -11.22 8.19
N VAL A 128 3.87 -10.74 8.14
CA VAL A 128 2.79 -11.35 7.35
C VAL A 128 3.11 -11.20 5.86
N TYR A 129 3.21 -9.97 5.37
CA TYR A 129 3.57 -9.68 3.98
C TYR A 129 4.07 -8.24 3.82
N ASP A 130 4.72 -7.94 2.70
CA ASP A 130 5.08 -6.58 2.27
C ASP A 130 4.69 -6.44 0.80
N VAL A 131 3.90 -5.41 0.49
CA VAL A 131 3.38 -5.20 -0.86
C VAL A 131 3.54 -3.75 -1.33
N ALA A 132 3.90 -3.59 -2.60
CA ALA A 132 4.00 -2.30 -3.26
C ALA A 132 2.67 -1.94 -3.96
N HIS A 133 2.39 -0.64 -4.04
CA HIS A 133 1.19 -0.10 -4.71
C HIS A 133 1.48 1.05 -5.68
N ASN A 134 2.75 1.44 -5.80
CA ASN A 134 3.28 2.37 -6.80
C ASN A 134 4.52 1.72 -7.40
N ILE A 135 4.33 0.92 -8.45
CA ILE A 135 5.39 0.13 -9.06
C ILE A 135 5.03 -0.28 -10.48
N VAL A 136 6.05 -0.49 -11.31
CA VAL A 136 5.92 -1.20 -12.59
C VAL A 136 6.53 -2.58 -12.45
N LYS A 137 5.84 -3.61 -12.93
CA LYS A 137 6.32 -4.99 -12.89
C LYS A 137 6.21 -5.61 -14.27
N ILE A 138 7.25 -6.35 -14.65
CA ILE A 138 7.23 -7.15 -15.87
C ILE A 138 6.65 -8.52 -15.51
N GLU A 139 5.46 -8.81 -16.01
CA GLU A 139 4.65 -9.97 -15.62
C GLU A 139 4.11 -10.67 -16.87
N GLU A 140 3.86 -11.97 -16.76
CA GLU A 140 3.20 -12.74 -17.82
C GLU A 140 1.70 -12.81 -17.54
N HIS A 141 0.90 -12.44 -18.54
CA HIS A 141 -0.56 -12.42 -18.47
C HIS A 141 -1.16 -12.96 -19.77
N THR A 142 -2.41 -13.41 -19.71
CA THR A 142 -3.14 -13.85 -20.91
C THR A 142 -4.06 -12.72 -21.36
N VAL A 143 -3.97 -12.32 -22.63
CA VAL A 143 -4.84 -11.31 -23.26
C VAL A 143 -5.44 -11.96 -24.50
N ASP A 144 -6.76 -12.00 -24.59
CA ASP A 144 -7.50 -12.62 -25.71
C ASP A 144 -7.04 -14.06 -26.02
N GLY A 145 -6.67 -14.83 -24.98
CA GLY A 145 -6.22 -16.22 -25.10
C GLY A 145 -4.72 -16.40 -25.38
N GLU A 146 -3.97 -15.33 -25.62
CA GLU A 146 -2.54 -15.37 -25.89
C GLU A 146 -1.71 -14.87 -24.70
N LYS A 147 -0.55 -15.50 -24.48
CA LYS A 147 0.36 -15.11 -23.38
C LYS A 147 1.24 -13.94 -23.81
N PHE A 148 1.21 -12.86 -23.04
CA PHE A 148 2.04 -11.68 -23.21
C PHE A 148 2.89 -11.40 -21.98
N ARG A 149 4.09 -10.88 -22.23
CA ARG A 149 4.94 -10.30 -21.19
C ARG A 149 4.71 -8.79 -21.15
N LEU A 150 4.03 -8.31 -20.12
CA LEU A 150 3.53 -6.94 -20.02
C LEU A 150 4.30 -6.14 -18.96
N ALA A 151 4.47 -4.84 -19.20
CA ALA A 151 4.87 -3.88 -18.18
C ALA A 151 3.61 -3.37 -17.45
N VAL A 152 3.23 -4.05 -16.36
CA VAL A 152 2.04 -3.74 -15.58
C VAL A 152 2.33 -2.54 -14.68
N HIS A 153 1.70 -1.40 -14.96
CA HIS A 153 1.83 -0.17 -14.19
C HIS A 153 0.76 -0.14 -13.09
N ARG A 154 1.19 -0.15 -11.82
CA ARG A 154 0.30 0.00 -10.67
C ARG A 154 0.59 1.31 -9.97
N LYS A 155 -0.42 2.19 -9.92
CA LYS A 155 -0.37 3.47 -9.19
C LYS A 155 -1.60 3.58 -8.30
N GLY A 156 -1.40 3.45 -6.99
CA GLY A 156 -2.50 3.28 -6.04
C GLY A 156 -3.28 1.98 -6.21
N ALA A 157 -2.61 0.93 -6.71
CA ALA A 157 -3.19 -0.40 -6.93
C ALA A 157 -2.20 -1.48 -6.48
N THR A 158 -2.70 -2.60 -5.97
CA THR A 158 -1.89 -3.63 -5.33
C THR A 158 -1.90 -4.90 -6.17
N ARG A 159 -0.78 -5.62 -6.23
CA ARG A 159 -0.74 -6.96 -6.85
C ARG A 159 -1.56 -7.95 -6.02
N ALA A 160 -2.31 -8.84 -6.66
CA ALA A 160 -3.27 -9.76 -6.06
C ALA A 160 -3.21 -11.15 -6.72
N PHE A 161 -2.01 -11.75 -6.74
CA PHE A 161 -1.81 -13.05 -7.38
C PHE A 161 -2.63 -14.19 -6.73
N PRO A 162 -3.10 -15.16 -7.53
CA PRO A 162 -4.02 -16.21 -7.11
C PRO A 162 -3.28 -17.34 -6.39
N PRO A 163 -4.03 -18.24 -5.71
CA PRO A 163 -3.51 -19.55 -5.34
C PRO A 163 -2.82 -20.25 -6.52
N GLY A 164 -1.74 -20.97 -6.26
CA GLY A 164 -0.93 -21.70 -7.24
C GLY A 164 0.13 -20.86 -7.96
N HIS A 165 0.09 -19.53 -7.87
CA HIS A 165 1.02 -18.69 -8.63
C HIS A 165 2.49 -18.91 -8.19
N PRO A 166 3.43 -19.11 -9.14
CA PRO A 166 4.80 -19.53 -8.83
C PRO A 166 5.62 -18.49 -8.06
N GLU A 167 5.34 -17.20 -8.27
CA GLU A 167 6.00 -16.11 -7.52
C GLU A 167 5.57 -16.00 -6.04
N LEU A 168 4.56 -16.76 -5.60
CA LEU A 168 4.15 -16.72 -4.20
C LEU A 168 5.13 -17.48 -3.30
N PRO A 169 5.40 -16.95 -2.08
CA PRO A 169 6.05 -17.72 -1.04
C PRO A 169 5.34 -19.06 -0.83
N ALA A 170 6.09 -20.11 -0.53
CA ALA A 170 5.56 -21.48 -0.46
C ALA A 170 4.35 -21.60 0.48
N HIS A 171 4.41 -20.97 1.66
CA HIS A 171 3.34 -21.00 2.66
C HIS A 171 2.09 -20.21 2.27
N TYR A 172 2.17 -19.33 1.26
CA TYR A 172 1.01 -18.61 0.72
C TYR A 172 0.53 -19.13 -0.63
N ARG A 173 1.27 -20.06 -1.25
CA ARG A 173 0.94 -20.56 -2.58
C ARG A 173 -0.44 -21.20 -2.63
N GLU A 174 -0.88 -21.90 -1.60
CA GLU A 174 -2.21 -22.53 -1.60
C GLU A 174 -3.38 -21.57 -1.34
N ILE A 175 -3.09 -20.39 -0.79
CA ILE A 175 -4.12 -19.45 -0.33
C ILE A 175 -4.20 -18.17 -1.18
N GLY A 176 -3.20 -17.93 -2.04
CA GLY A 176 -3.07 -16.71 -2.81
C GLY A 176 -2.25 -15.64 -2.09
N GLN A 177 -1.98 -14.54 -2.78
CA GLN A 177 -1.16 -13.46 -2.21
C GLN A 177 -1.90 -12.74 -1.09
N PRO A 178 -1.31 -12.51 0.10
CA PRO A 178 -1.83 -11.52 1.01
C PRO A 178 -1.84 -10.13 0.36
N VAL A 179 -2.97 -9.45 0.45
CA VAL A 179 -3.18 -8.09 -0.05
C VAL A 179 -3.48 -7.20 1.14
N ILE A 180 -2.63 -6.22 1.40
CA ILE A 180 -2.75 -5.31 2.54
C ILE A 180 -3.33 -3.98 2.06
N ILE A 181 -4.50 -3.61 2.59
CA ILE A 181 -5.19 -2.37 2.26
C ILE A 181 -5.10 -1.44 3.48
N PRO A 182 -4.14 -0.51 3.51
CA PRO A 182 -4.09 0.52 4.53
C PRO A 182 -5.35 1.39 4.49
N GLY A 183 -5.93 1.56 5.67
CA GLY A 183 -6.90 2.60 5.95
C GLY A 183 -6.28 3.98 6.14
N ASP A 184 -7.15 4.89 6.53
CA ASP A 184 -6.78 6.25 6.95
C ASP A 184 -6.77 6.34 8.47
N MET A 185 -6.15 7.39 9.00
CA MET A 185 -5.94 7.57 10.44
C MET A 185 -7.26 7.52 11.23
N GLY A 186 -7.55 6.41 11.91
CA GLY A 186 -8.79 6.22 12.69
C GLY A 186 -9.90 5.45 11.97
N ARG A 187 -9.65 4.97 10.75
CA ARG A 187 -10.54 4.03 10.02
C ARG A 187 -9.93 2.64 9.95
N ALA A 188 -10.77 1.67 9.60
CA ALA A 188 -10.33 0.30 9.47
C ALA A 188 -9.25 0.11 8.39
N SER A 189 -8.43 -0.91 8.54
CA SER A 189 -7.61 -1.47 7.47
C SER A 189 -8.06 -2.88 7.18
N TYR A 190 -7.62 -3.46 6.06
CA TYR A 190 -7.99 -4.82 5.67
C TYR A 190 -6.80 -5.64 5.21
N VAL A 191 -6.88 -6.95 5.45
CA VAL A 191 -6.10 -7.94 4.70
C VAL A 191 -7.07 -8.75 3.86
N LEU A 192 -6.72 -8.91 2.59
CA LEU A 192 -7.41 -9.75 1.62
C LEU A 192 -6.46 -10.81 1.07
N ALA A 193 -6.99 -11.72 0.24
CA ALA A 193 -6.21 -12.66 -0.56
C ALA A 193 -6.44 -12.43 -2.05
N GLY A 194 -5.37 -12.57 -2.85
CA GLY A 194 -5.45 -12.52 -4.31
C GLY A 194 -6.22 -13.70 -4.89
N THR A 195 -6.80 -13.52 -6.08
CA THR A 195 -7.77 -14.46 -6.66
C THR A 195 -7.49 -14.70 -8.14
N GLN A 196 -8.02 -15.81 -8.66
CA GLN A 196 -7.91 -16.14 -10.07
C GLN A 196 -8.61 -15.11 -10.95
N GLN A 197 -9.77 -14.61 -10.52
CA GLN A 197 -10.50 -13.55 -11.21
C GLN A 197 -9.66 -12.26 -11.36
N ALA A 198 -8.81 -11.93 -10.38
CA ALA A 198 -7.87 -10.81 -10.53
C ALA A 198 -6.89 -11.02 -11.71
N MET A 199 -6.41 -12.25 -11.93
CA MET A 199 -5.53 -12.54 -13.08
C MET A 199 -6.25 -12.38 -14.41
N GLU A 200 -7.54 -12.72 -14.45
CA GLU A 200 -8.34 -12.69 -15.67
C GLU A 200 -8.80 -11.28 -16.02
N GLU A 201 -9.18 -10.47 -15.02
CA GLU A 201 -9.82 -9.17 -15.27
C GLU A 201 -8.89 -7.96 -15.09
N THR A 202 -7.87 -8.07 -14.24
CA THR A 202 -7.12 -6.90 -13.76
C THR A 202 -5.60 -7.08 -13.76
N PHE A 203 -5.09 -8.05 -14.53
CA PHE A 203 -3.66 -8.38 -14.56
C PHE A 203 -3.11 -8.68 -13.15
N GLY A 204 -3.87 -9.46 -12.37
CA GLY A 204 -3.55 -9.80 -10.99
C GLY A 204 -3.47 -8.58 -10.10
N SER A 205 -4.44 -7.67 -10.17
CA SER A 205 -4.43 -6.40 -9.42
C SER A 205 -5.72 -6.13 -8.66
N THR A 206 -5.61 -5.37 -7.58
CA THR A 206 -6.75 -4.89 -6.79
C THR A 206 -6.47 -3.50 -6.21
N CYS A 207 -7.36 -2.97 -5.38
CA CYS A 207 -7.21 -1.66 -4.75
C CYS A 207 -6.02 -1.60 -3.79
N HIS A 208 -5.70 -0.39 -3.33
CA HIS A 208 -4.69 -0.16 -2.28
C HIS A 208 -5.28 0.48 -1.02
N GLY A 209 -6.36 1.25 -1.14
CA GLY A 209 -6.97 1.96 -0.02
C GLY A 209 -8.18 2.76 -0.48
N ALA A 210 -8.78 3.54 0.41
CA ALA A 210 -10.01 4.27 0.13
C ALA A 210 -9.86 5.38 -0.94
N GLY A 211 -8.66 5.97 -1.04
CA GLY A 211 -8.39 7.10 -1.92
C GLY A 211 -8.98 8.41 -1.40
N ARG A 212 -8.34 9.52 -1.74
CA ARG A 212 -8.70 10.85 -1.21
C ARG A 212 -9.96 11.40 -1.88
N LEU A 213 -10.86 11.94 -1.08
CA LEU A 213 -11.99 12.79 -1.50
C LEU A 213 -11.60 14.27 -1.52
N LEU A 214 -10.81 14.71 -0.53
CA LEU A 214 -10.42 16.11 -0.38
C LEU A 214 -8.94 16.32 -0.67
N SER A 215 -8.63 17.41 -1.37
CA SER A 215 -7.25 17.92 -1.44
C SER A 215 -6.77 18.30 -0.04
N ARG A 216 -5.45 18.27 0.20
CA ARG A 216 -4.87 18.63 1.50
C ARG A 216 -5.25 20.05 1.94
N GLN A 217 -5.28 20.98 1.00
CA GLN A 217 -5.72 22.35 1.26
C GLN A 217 -7.20 22.42 1.63
N ALA A 218 -8.06 21.64 0.96
CA ALA A 218 -9.48 21.58 1.28
C ALA A 218 -9.72 20.97 2.68
N ALA A 219 -9.02 19.88 3.03
CA ALA A 219 -9.08 19.27 4.35
C ALA A 219 -8.66 20.26 5.46
N LYS A 220 -7.57 21.00 5.25
CA LYS A 220 -7.13 22.08 6.17
C LYS A 220 -8.18 23.15 6.39
N ARG A 221 -8.88 23.56 5.32
CA ARG A 221 -9.96 24.55 5.43
C ARG A 221 -11.16 24.00 6.22
N ALA A 222 -11.55 22.75 5.97
CA ALA A 222 -12.70 22.12 6.61
C ALA A 222 -12.54 21.93 8.13
N LEU A 223 -11.29 21.80 8.60
CA LEU A 223 -10.96 21.61 10.02
C LEU A 223 -10.52 22.90 10.72
N ARG A 224 -10.56 24.05 10.04
CA ARG A 224 -10.15 25.33 10.62
C ARG A 224 -11.07 25.67 11.80
N GLY A 225 -10.47 25.92 12.96
CA GLY A 225 -11.20 26.27 14.20
C GLY A 225 -11.74 25.08 15.00
N LYS A 226 -11.48 23.84 14.58
CA LYS A 226 -11.83 22.63 15.34
C LYS A 226 -10.64 22.11 16.15
N SER A 227 -10.91 21.50 17.30
CA SER A 227 -9.88 20.78 18.07
C SER A 227 -9.56 19.46 17.38
N ILE A 228 -8.32 19.33 16.90
CA ILE A 228 -7.85 18.09 16.24
C ILE A 228 -7.88 16.92 17.22
N GLN A 229 -7.55 17.16 18.49
CA GLN A 229 -7.55 16.12 19.50
C GLN A 229 -8.97 15.58 19.73
N GLU A 230 -9.97 16.45 19.87
CA GLU A 230 -11.37 16.03 20.02
C GLU A 230 -11.85 15.24 18.79
N GLU A 231 -11.44 15.63 17.58
CA GLU A 231 -11.80 14.88 16.37
C GLU A 231 -11.13 13.50 16.33
N ILE A 232 -9.91 13.34 16.84
CA ILE A 232 -9.21 12.05 16.94
C ILE A 232 -9.84 11.19 18.06
N ASP A 233 -10.18 11.81 19.19
CA ASP A 233 -10.78 11.15 20.35
C ASP A 233 -12.13 10.51 19.98
N LYS A 234 -12.88 11.10 19.04
CA LYS A 234 -14.12 10.49 18.48
C LYS A 234 -13.90 9.11 17.86
N TYR A 235 -12.70 8.82 17.36
CA TYR A 235 -12.36 7.52 16.78
C TYR A 235 -11.74 6.57 17.82
N GLY A 236 -11.52 7.04 19.06
CA GLY A 236 -10.96 6.22 20.13
C GLY A 236 -9.54 5.73 19.87
N ILE A 237 -8.75 6.50 19.11
CA ILE A 237 -7.36 6.17 18.77
C ILE A 237 -6.36 7.10 19.43
N TYR A 238 -5.18 6.59 19.75
CA TYR A 238 -4.06 7.41 20.22
C TYR A 238 -3.17 7.85 19.05
N ALA A 239 -3.12 9.15 18.75
CA ALA A 239 -2.30 9.67 17.66
C ALA A 239 -1.03 10.39 18.15
N ARG A 240 0.06 10.19 17.40
CA ARG A 240 1.31 10.95 17.50
C ARG A 240 1.76 11.35 16.10
N ALA A 241 2.13 12.61 15.92
CA ALA A 241 2.62 13.13 14.66
C ALA A 241 3.76 14.12 14.86
N SER A 242 4.61 14.27 13.85
CA SER A 242 5.65 15.29 13.82
C SER A 242 5.10 16.73 13.88
N SER A 243 3.88 16.94 13.38
CA SER A 243 3.20 18.23 13.42
C SER A 243 1.67 18.08 13.50
N LYS A 244 1.00 19.09 14.07
CA LYS A 244 -0.46 19.19 14.06
C LYS A 244 -1.02 19.27 12.63
N ALA A 245 -0.28 19.89 11.70
CA ALA A 245 -0.71 20.03 10.31
C ALA A 245 -0.81 18.68 9.59
N THR A 246 0.10 17.74 9.88
CA THR A 246 0.07 16.38 9.30
C THR A 246 -1.19 15.64 9.71
N LEU A 247 -1.64 15.78 10.96
CA LEU A 247 -2.88 15.16 11.43
C LEU A 247 -4.10 15.71 10.68
N VAL A 248 -4.16 17.04 10.48
CA VAL A 248 -5.27 17.71 9.79
C VAL A 248 -5.42 17.25 8.34
N GLU A 249 -4.31 17.13 7.60
CA GLU A 249 -4.34 16.75 6.19
C GLU A 249 -4.82 15.32 5.94
N GLU A 250 -4.75 14.48 6.98
CA GLU A 250 -4.91 13.03 6.91
C GLU A 250 -6.08 12.53 7.78
N MET A 251 -6.98 13.43 8.17
CA MET A 251 -8.20 13.08 8.89
C MET A 251 -9.12 12.15 8.06
N PRO A 252 -9.86 11.22 8.69
CA PRO A 252 -10.79 10.30 8.02
C PRO A 252 -11.74 10.94 7.01
N THR A 253 -12.23 12.14 7.31
CA THR A 253 -13.17 12.87 6.43
C THR A 253 -12.57 13.29 5.09
N ALA A 254 -11.24 13.23 4.94
CA ALA A 254 -10.56 13.54 3.68
C ALA A 254 -10.58 12.38 2.67
N TYR A 255 -11.08 11.20 3.06
CA TYR A 255 -11.01 9.95 2.32
C TYR A 255 -12.37 9.29 2.14
N LYS A 256 -12.49 8.46 1.10
CA LYS A 256 -13.69 7.62 0.90
C LYS A 256 -13.85 6.64 2.06
N ASP A 257 -15.02 6.03 2.17
CA ASP A 257 -15.15 4.90 3.08
C ASP A 257 -14.35 3.72 2.52
N ILE A 258 -13.47 3.16 3.35
CA ILE A 258 -12.65 2.01 2.97
C ILE A 258 -13.49 0.72 2.93
N ASP A 259 -14.54 0.66 3.75
CA ASP A 259 -15.43 -0.50 3.82
C ASP A 259 -16.13 -0.69 2.46
N ASP A 260 -16.64 0.39 1.86
CA ASP A 260 -17.24 0.38 0.53
C ASP A 260 -16.26 -0.08 -0.56
N VAL A 261 -15.02 0.46 -0.54
CA VAL A 261 -14.00 0.11 -1.56
C VAL A 261 -13.62 -1.37 -1.47
N VAL A 262 -13.47 -1.89 -0.25
CA VAL A 262 -13.15 -3.29 0.00
C VAL A 262 -14.31 -4.21 -0.38
N GLU A 263 -15.55 -3.81 -0.06
CA GLU A 263 -16.74 -4.57 -0.43
C GLU A 263 -16.87 -4.69 -1.96
N VAL A 264 -16.60 -3.62 -2.70
CA VAL A 264 -16.64 -3.64 -4.18
C VAL A 264 -15.64 -4.64 -4.75
N VAL A 265 -14.37 -4.60 -4.34
CA VAL A 265 -13.36 -5.53 -4.87
C VAL A 265 -13.61 -6.98 -4.43
N HIS A 266 -14.25 -7.16 -3.26
CA HIS A 266 -14.67 -8.47 -2.81
C HIS A 266 -15.81 -9.05 -3.64
N LYS A 267 -16.86 -8.25 -3.88
CA LYS A 267 -18.02 -8.65 -4.69
C LYS A 267 -17.65 -8.85 -6.15
N ALA A 268 -16.73 -8.05 -6.67
CA ALA A 268 -16.13 -8.26 -7.99
C ALA A 268 -15.22 -9.49 -8.04
N GLY A 269 -14.90 -10.12 -6.90
CA GLY A 269 -14.10 -11.33 -6.80
C GLY A 269 -12.61 -11.17 -7.14
N ILE A 270 -12.14 -9.96 -7.47
CA ILE A 270 -10.72 -9.64 -7.73
C ILE A 270 -9.86 -9.56 -6.46
N ALA A 271 -10.47 -9.68 -5.28
CA ALA A 271 -9.79 -9.96 -4.01
C ALA A 271 -10.77 -10.63 -3.04
N LYS A 272 -10.27 -11.47 -2.13
CA LYS A 272 -11.09 -12.16 -1.13
C LYS A 272 -10.88 -11.58 0.26
N LEU A 273 -11.94 -11.11 0.91
CA LEU A 273 -11.91 -10.60 2.29
C LEU A 273 -11.34 -11.67 3.25
N VAL A 274 -10.38 -11.28 4.10
CA VAL A 274 -9.77 -12.16 5.12
C VAL A 274 -10.00 -11.61 6.52
N VAL A 275 -9.48 -10.42 6.83
CA VAL A 275 -9.69 -9.75 8.13
C VAL A 275 -9.91 -8.24 8.01
N LYS A 276 -10.66 -7.68 8.97
CA LYS A 276 -10.76 -6.24 9.26
C LYS A 276 -9.93 -5.91 10.49
N LEU A 277 -9.18 -4.81 10.41
CA LEU A 277 -8.35 -4.32 11.49
C LEU A 277 -8.83 -2.95 11.95
N ARG A 278 -8.96 -2.76 13.25
CA ARG A 278 -9.29 -1.47 13.86
C ARG A 278 -8.02 -0.82 14.42
N PRO A 279 -7.74 0.46 14.11
CA PRO A 279 -6.60 1.16 14.68
C PRO A 279 -6.75 1.36 16.19
N LEU A 280 -5.64 1.23 16.91
CA LEU A 280 -5.53 1.58 18.33
C LEU A 280 -4.61 2.78 18.55
N GLY A 281 -3.54 2.88 17.77
CA GLY A 281 -2.64 4.02 17.82
C GLY A 281 -1.86 4.24 16.53
N VAL A 282 -1.68 5.51 16.17
CA VAL A 282 -1.11 5.94 14.88
C VAL A 282 0.09 6.84 15.13
N ILE A 283 1.20 6.53 14.46
CA ILE A 283 2.39 7.38 14.39
C ILE A 283 2.54 7.89 12.97
N LYS A 284 2.52 9.22 12.81
CA LYS A 284 2.75 9.89 11.52
C LYS A 284 4.08 10.66 11.53
N GLY A 285 4.77 10.63 10.39
CA GLY A 285 6.01 11.39 10.19
C GLY A 285 5.75 12.86 9.86
#